data_AF-A0A1G6JSA0-F1
#
_entry.id   AF-A0A1G6JSA0-F1
#
_cell.length_a   1.000
_cell.length_b   1.000
_cell.length_c   1.000
_cell.angle_alpha   90.00
_cell.angle_beta   90.00
_cell.angle_gamma   90.00
#
_symmetry.space_group_name_H-M   'P 1'
#
loop_
_entity.id
_entity.type
_entity.pdbx_description
1 polymer ?
#
loop_
_entity_poly.entity_id
_entity_poly.type
_entity_poly.pdbx_seq_one_letter_code
_entity_poly.pdbx_strand_id
1 'polypeptide(L)'
;MSDDSDWLTWPQAAELVGCPVTTIETYVRGGRLVRRSGQGRHDGSLQRKSVEEFAVWWREKTEGLERRRQGREKRRIRPPESEGWIQATEAAERLGCAHSDHVVYLARQGRFEARKVGVRWWVRENEVQAYAAERDQWVSWLKAAEIVGCSHETIRRAVAAGKIERRDVHRTRASLSLESVLGFKGQFGSRRK
;
A
#
# COMPACT_ATOMS: atom_id res chain seq x y z
N MET A 1 0.22 50.21 38.24
CA MET A 1 0.94 48.93 38.12
C MET A 1 0.13 48.09 37.15
N SER A 2 0.61 47.91 35.92
CA SER A 2 -0.07 47.05 34.94
C SER A 2 -0.02 45.62 35.45
N ASP A 3 -1.17 44.96 35.46
CA ASP A 3 -1.36 43.60 35.97
C ASP A 3 -0.60 42.61 35.08
N ASP A 4 0.60 42.19 35.50
CA ASP A 4 1.37 41.15 34.78
C ASP A 4 0.60 39.81 34.72
N SER A 5 -0.47 39.67 35.52
CA SER A 5 -1.42 38.56 35.51
C SER A 5 -2.15 38.37 34.18
N ASP A 6 -2.26 39.42 33.36
CA ASP A 6 -2.98 39.41 32.06
C ASP A 6 -2.18 38.81 30.91
N TRP A 7 -0.90 38.50 31.12
CA TRP A 7 -0.02 37.98 30.08
C TRP A 7 0.50 36.58 30.41
N LEU A 8 0.42 35.69 29.43
CA LEU A 8 0.85 34.31 29.52
C LEU A 8 2.16 34.10 28.75
N THR A 9 3.02 33.25 29.30
CA THR A 9 4.14 32.68 28.54
C THR A 9 3.61 31.69 27.50
N TRP A 10 4.42 31.39 26.49
CA TRP A 10 4.02 30.47 25.43
C TRP A 10 3.76 29.04 25.93
N PRO A 11 4.55 28.48 26.87
CA PRO A 11 4.23 27.19 27.49
C PRO A 11 2.91 27.20 28.25
N GLN A 12 2.62 28.26 29.02
CA GLN A 12 1.34 28.37 29.76
C GLN A 12 0.15 28.46 28.81
N ALA A 13 0.29 29.20 27.69
CA ALA A 13 -0.76 29.24 26.68
C ALA A 13 -0.96 27.88 25.99
N ALA A 14 0.13 27.16 25.70
CA ALA A 14 0.10 25.82 25.12
C ALA A 14 -0.58 24.81 26.06
N GLU A 15 -0.28 24.87 27.36
CA GLU A 15 -0.92 24.07 28.40
C GLU A 15 -2.41 24.38 28.53
N LEU A 16 -2.78 25.67 28.60
CA LEU A 16 -4.17 26.12 28.71
C LEU A 16 -5.03 25.67 27.52
N VAL A 17 -4.47 25.71 26.31
CA VAL A 17 -5.15 25.31 25.07
C VAL A 17 -5.13 23.79 24.87
N GLY A 18 -4.18 23.07 25.49
CA GLY A 18 -3.94 21.66 25.26
C GLY A 18 -3.34 21.38 23.87
N CYS A 19 -2.40 22.21 23.40
CA CYS A 19 -1.75 22.04 22.10
C CYS A 19 -0.24 22.31 22.17
N PRO A 20 0.57 21.83 21.21
CA PRO A 20 2.01 22.11 21.19
C PRO A 20 2.31 23.61 21.03
N VAL A 21 3.41 24.10 21.64
CA VAL A 21 3.87 25.50 21.53
C VAL A 21 4.05 25.96 20.08
N THR A 22 4.47 25.07 19.18
CA THR A 22 4.58 25.34 17.73
C THR A 22 3.24 25.67 17.07
N THR A 23 2.15 25.13 17.61
CA THR A 23 0.79 25.44 17.15
C THR A 23 0.44 26.86 17.57
N ILE A 24 0.67 27.23 18.83
CA ILE A 24 0.52 28.59 19.33
C ILE A 24 1.30 29.58 18.46
N GLU A 25 2.56 29.28 18.14
CA GLU A 25 3.41 30.09 17.25
C GLU A 25 2.75 30.39 15.90
N THR A 26 2.19 29.36 15.29
CA THR A 26 1.57 29.44 13.97
C THR A 26 0.35 30.36 14.00
N TYR A 27 -0.46 30.28 15.05
CA TYR A 27 -1.67 31.11 15.18
C TYR A 27 -1.38 32.54 15.66
N VAL A 28 -0.28 32.76 16.38
CA VAL A 28 0.25 34.11 16.63
C VAL A 28 0.71 34.74 15.32
N ARG A 29 1.47 34.02 14.48
CA ARG A 29 1.87 34.51 13.15
C ARG A 29 0.69 34.80 12.24
N GLY A 30 -0.38 34.00 12.35
CA GLY A 30 -1.63 34.20 11.62
C GLY A 30 -2.54 35.30 12.19
N GLY A 31 -2.12 36.01 13.24
CA GLY A 31 -2.88 37.12 13.83
C GLY A 31 -4.10 36.71 14.66
N ARG A 32 -4.23 35.42 15.01
CA ARG A 32 -5.37 34.91 15.78
C ARG A 32 -5.17 35.01 17.30
N LEU A 33 -3.92 35.20 17.73
CA LEU A 33 -3.53 35.41 19.12
C LEU A 33 -2.85 36.76 19.26
N VAL A 34 -3.27 37.55 20.24
CA VAL A 34 -2.69 38.86 20.53
C VAL A 34 -1.37 38.70 21.28
N ARG A 35 -0.31 39.30 20.75
CA ARG A 35 1.03 39.26 21.30
C ARG A 35 1.55 40.66 21.62
N ARG A 36 2.28 40.80 22.74
CA ARG A 36 3.01 42.02 23.10
C ARG A 36 4.22 42.22 22.19
N SER A 37 4.35 43.40 21.60
CA SER A 37 5.52 43.77 20.79
C SER A 37 6.78 43.84 21.66
N GLY A 38 7.90 43.34 21.14
CA GLY A 38 9.22 43.48 21.79
C GLY A 38 9.56 42.45 22.87
N GLN A 39 8.65 41.54 23.24
CA GLN A 39 8.93 40.44 24.17
C GLN A 39 9.16 39.09 23.47
N GLY A 40 10.02 38.28 24.08
CA GLY A 40 10.40 36.94 23.64
C GLY A 40 9.35 35.87 23.99
N ARG A 41 9.68 34.60 23.71
CA ARG A 41 8.77 33.46 23.96
C ARG A 41 8.63 33.08 25.44
N HIS A 42 9.65 33.43 26.24
CA HIS A 42 9.76 33.06 27.66
C HIS A 42 9.25 34.15 28.60
N ASP A 43 9.14 35.39 28.12
CA ASP A 43 8.64 36.52 28.89
C ASP A 43 7.17 36.69 28.51
N GLY A 44 6.25 36.54 29.46
CA GLY A 44 4.79 36.49 29.24
C GLY A 44 4.30 37.48 28.17
N SER A 45 4.08 37.00 26.95
CA SER A 45 3.89 37.84 25.77
C SER A 45 2.58 37.60 25.05
N LEU A 46 1.74 36.67 25.52
CA LEU A 46 0.43 36.38 24.94
C LEU A 46 -0.68 36.88 25.86
N GLN A 47 -1.64 37.63 25.32
CA GLN A 47 -2.74 38.16 26.12
C GLN A 47 -3.65 37.00 26.58
N ARG A 48 -3.84 36.86 27.90
CA ARG A 48 -4.61 35.77 28.52
C ARG A 48 -5.99 35.60 27.90
N LYS A 49 -6.77 36.68 27.80
CA LYS A 49 -8.11 36.66 27.21
C LYS A 49 -8.12 36.12 25.77
N SER A 50 -7.15 36.54 24.96
CA SER A 50 -7.00 36.07 23.58
C SER A 50 -6.68 34.57 23.53
N VAL A 51 -5.87 34.07 24.48
CA VAL A 51 -5.54 32.63 24.60
C VAL A 51 -6.76 31.82 25.06
N GLU A 52 -7.57 32.33 25.99
CA GLU A 52 -8.79 31.66 26.46
C GLU A 52 -9.84 31.54 25.35
N GLU A 53 -10.08 32.61 24.60
CA GLU A 53 -10.95 32.60 23.42
C GLU A 53 -10.43 31.61 22.37
N PHE A 54 -9.11 31.59 22.15
CA PHE A 54 -8.48 30.63 21.27
C PHE A 54 -8.62 29.19 21.78
N ALA A 55 -8.54 28.94 23.09
CA ALA A 55 -8.70 27.62 23.69
C ALA A 55 -10.11 27.05 23.45
N VAL A 56 -11.15 27.88 23.60
CA VAL A 56 -12.54 27.50 23.28
C VAL A 56 -12.66 27.11 21.81
N TRP A 57 -12.20 27.98 20.92
CA TRP A 57 -12.22 27.71 19.48
C TRP A 57 -11.40 26.48 19.08
N TRP A 58 -10.25 26.28 19.71
CA TRP A 58 -9.35 25.16 19.44
C TRP A 58 -10.03 23.83 19.75
N ARG A 59 -10.71 23.73 20.90
CA ARG A 59 -11.50 22.53 21.27
C ARG A 59 -12.58 22.20 20.25
N GLU A 60 -13.36 23.18 19.83
CA GLU A 60 -14.40 22.98 18.80
C GLU A 60 -13.79 22.51 17.48
N LYS A 61 -12.65 23.09 17.09
CA LYS A 61 -11.93 22.71 15.88
C LYS A 61 -11.37 21.29 15.96
N THR A 62 -10.74 20.91 17.07
CA THR A 62 -10.18 19.56 17.24
C THR A 62 -11.28 18.52 17.26
N GLU A 63 -12.38 18.75 17.99
CA GLU A 63 -13.55 17.87 17.96
C GLU A 63 -14.15 17.72 16.56
N GLY A 64 -14.25 18.83 15.82
CA GLY A 64 -14.71 18.81 14.43
C GLY A 64 -13.79 18.00 13.51
N LEU A 65 -12.48 18.13 13.68
CA LEU A 65 -11.48 17.33 12.96
C LEU A 65 -11.55 15.85 13.35
N GLU A 66 -11.70 15.54 14.63
CA GLU A 66 -11.85 14.17 15.12
C GLU A 66 -13.14 13.52 14.62
N ARG A 67 -14.28 14.23 14.67
CA ARG A 67 -15.53 13.75 14.06
C ARG A 67 -15.36 13.44 12.58
N ARG A 68 -14.66 14.31 11.84
CA ARG A 68 -14.33 14.06 10.42
C ARG A 68 -13.39 12.86 10.26
N ARG A 69 -12.38 12.71 11.12
CA ARG A 69 -11.46 11.57 11.11
C ARG A 69 -12.18 10.26 11.40
N GLN A 70 -13.01 10.22 12.44
CA GLN A 70 -13.86 9.07 12.78
C GLN A 70 -14.85 8.77 11.65
N GLY A 71 -15.46 9.78 11.04
CA GLY A 71 -16.35 9.61 9.89
C GLY A 71 -15.62 9.00 8.68
N ARG A 72 -14.40 9.45 8.39
CA ARG A 72 -13.54 8.86 7.34
C ARG A 72 -13.15 7.43 7.67
N GLU A 73 -12.80 7.16 8.93
CA GLU A 73 -12.44 5.82 9.41
C GLU A 73 -13.63 4.85 9.31
N LYS A 74 -14.84 5.27 9.72
CA LYS A 74 -16.07 4.49 9.56
C LYS A 74 -16.42 4.21 8.09
N ARG A 75 -16.06 5.14 7.19
CA ARG A 75 -16.24 4.97 5.73
C ARG A 75 -15.13 4.15 5.09
N ARG A 76 -14.05 3.78 5.80
CA ARG A 76 -13.03 2.89 5.24
C ARG A 76 -13.67 1.53 4.99
N ILE A 77 -13.64 1.12 3.73
CA ILE A 77 -14.05 -0.22 3.32
C ILE A 77 -13.05 -1.19 3.91
N ARG A 78 -13.51 -2.02 4.84
CA ARG A 78 -12.72 -3.06 5.50
C ARG A 78 -12.79 -4.37 4.71
N PRO A 79 -11.81 -5.27 4.91
CA PRO A 79 -11.92 -6.64 4.44
C PRO A 79 -13.20 -7.31 5.00
N PRO A 80 -13.74 -8.33 4.32
CA PRO A 80 -14.84 -9.14 4.85
C PRO A 80 -14.50 -9.79 6.19
N GLU A 81 -13.26 -10.28 6.34
CA GLU A 81 -12.70 -10.92 7.53
C GLU A 81 -11.25 -10.43 7.70
N SER A 82 -10.75 -10.34 8.94
CA SER A 82 -9.46 -9.69 9.23
C SER A 82 -8.23 -10.45 8.73
N GLU A 83 -8.35 -11.72 8.36
CA GLU A 83 -7.22 -12.58 8.03
C GLU A 83 -7.38 -13.27 6.66
N GLY A 84 -6.30 -13.26 5.87
CA GLY A 84 -6.21 -13.99 4.59
C GLY A 84 -6.95 -13.36 3.40
N TRP A 85 -7.46 -12.13 3.53
CA TRP A 85 -8.09 -11.40 2.43
C TRP A 85 -7.25 -10.21 1.99
N ILE A 86 -6.91 -10.16 0.70
CA ILE A 86 -6.23 -9.02 0.08
C ILE A 86 -7.14 -8.34 -0.94
N GLN A 87 -6.89 -7.06 -1.22
CA GLN A 87 -7.66 -6.35 -2.24
C GLN A 87 -7.28 -6.86 -3.64
N ALA A 88 -8.23 -6.86 -4.56
CA ALA A 88 -7.98 -7.29 -5.95
C ALA A 88 -6.87 -6.48 -6.64
N THR A 89 -6.65 -5.23 -6.24
CA THR A 89 -5.52 -4.42 -6.71
C THR A 89 -4.18 -4.97 -6.23
N GLU A 90 -4.06 -5.29 -4.94
CA GLU A 90 -2.85 -5.91 -4.38
C GLU A 90 -2.60 -7.30 -4.98
N ALA A 91 -3.66 -8.09 -5.17
CA ALA A 91 -3.56 -9.37 -5.87
C ALA A 91 -3.07 -9.21 -7.31
N ALA A 92 -3.50 -8.16 -8.03
CA ALA A 92 -3.05 -7.89 -9.38
C ALA A 92 -1.55 -7.57 -9.43
N GLU A 93 -1.06 -6.76 -8.49
CA GLU A 93 0.36 -6.46 -8.35
C GLU A 93 1.18 -7.72 -8.13
N ARG A 94 0.74 -8.60 -7.21
CA ARG A 94 1.42 -9.88 -6.94
C ARG A 94 1.42 -10.82 -8.15
N LEU A 95 0.37 -10.79 -8.97
CA LEU A 95 0.29 -11.55 -10.20
C LEU A 95 1.00 -10.85 -11.39
N GLY A 96 1.54 -9.64 -11.22
CA GLY A 96 2.12 -8.87 -12.33
C GLY A 96 1.10 -8.47 -13.39
N CYS A 97 -0.16 -8.30 -13.00
CA CYS A 97 -1.24 -7.83 -13.87
C CYS A 97 -1.39 -6.30 -13.74
N ALA A 98 -1.60 -5.62 -14.87
CA ALA A 98 -1.74 -4.16 -14.88
C ALA A 98 -3.03 -3.67 -14.18
N HIS A 99 -4.09 -4.49 -14.16
CA HIS A 99 -5.40 -4.10 -13.68
C HIS A 99 -6.04 -5.20 -12.83
N SER A 100 -6.74 -4.77 -11.77
CA SER A 100 -7.51 -5.64 -10.87
C SER A 100 -8.68 -6.34 -11.56
N ASP A 101 -9.16 -5.84 -12.70
CA ASP A 101 -10.20 -6.48 -13.51
C ASP A 101 -9.80 -7.90 -13.94
N HIS A 102 -8.50 -8.16 -14.13
CA HIS A 102 -8.03 -9.51 -14.44
C HIS A 102 -8.24 -10.47 -13.26
N VAL A 103 -7.99 -10.01 -12.04
CA VAL A 103 -8.24 -10.78 -10.81
C VAL A 103 -9.73 -11.03 -10.62
N VAL A 104 -10.56 -10.01 -10.85
CA VAL A 104 -12.02 -10.14 -10.78
C VAL A 104 -12.54 -11.11 -11.86
N TYR A 105 -11.99 -11.05 -13.07
CA TYR A 105 -12.29 -12.01 -14.12
C TYR A 105 -11.96 -13.44 -13.69
N LEU A 106 -10.76 -13.68 -13.14
CA LEU A 106 -10.36 -15.00 -12.64
C LEU A 106 -11.26 -15.49 -11.51
N ALA A 107 -11.63 -14.62 -10.57
CA ALA A 107 -12.59 -14.94 -9.52
C ALA A 107 -13.97 -15.35 -10.08
N ARG A 108 -14.48 -14.62 -11.09
CA ARG A 108 -15.74 -14.98 -11.77
C ARG A 108 -15.68 -16.32 -12.50
N GLN A 109 -14.49 -16.75 -12.91
CA GLN A 109 -14.24 -18.06 -13.49
C GLN A 109 -14.07 -19.16 -12.41
N GLY A 110 -14.25 -18.83 -11.13
CA GLY A 110 -14.10 -19.77 -10.00
C GLY A 110 -12.65 -20.10 -9.68
N ARG A 111 -11.68 -19.30 -10.15
CA ARG A 111 -10.26 -19.51 -9.84
C ARG A 111 -9.86 -19.00 -8.46
N PHE A 112 -10.63 -18.05 -7.93
CA PHE A 112 -10.42 -17.47 -6.61
C PHE A 112 -11.74 -17.35 -5.85
N GLU A 113 -11.75 -17.61 -4.55
CA GLU A 113 -12.77 -17.12 -3.63
C GLU A 113 -12.66 -15.59 -3.56
N ALA A 114 -13.74 -14.91 -3.95
CA ALA A 114 -13.79 -13.46 -3.98
C ALA A 114 -15.06 -12.94 -3.33
N ARG A 115 -14.92 -11.82 -2.60
CA ARG A 115 -16.03 -11.13 -1.96
C ARG A 115 -16.01 -9.66 -2.32
N LYS A 116 -17.18 -9.10 -2.61
CA LYS A 116 -17.35 -7.67 -2.85
C LYS A 116 -17.79 -6.98 -1.56
N VAL A 117 -16.99 -6.02 -1.08
CA VAL A 117 -17.34 -5.19 0.10
C VAL A 117 -17.36 -3.74 -0.36
N GLY A 118 -18.56 -3.13 -0.35
CA GLY A 118 -18.79 -1.82 -0.96
C GLY A 118 -18.43 -1.84 -2.45
N VAL A 119 -17.48 -0.99 -2.85
CA VAL A 119 -17.00 -0.89 -4.25
C VAL A 119 -15.74 -1.72 -4.51
N ARG A 120 -15.16 -2.38 -3.50
CA ARG A 120 -13.89 -3.10 -3.62
C ARG A 120 -14.11 -4.61 -3.67
N TRP A 121 -13.29 -5.26 -4.48
CA TRP A 121 -13.17 -6.71 -4.50
C TRP A 121 -12.02 -7.16 -3.60
N TRP A 122 -12.29 -8.20 -2.84
CA TRP A 122 -11.35 -8.88 -1.97
C TRP A 122 -11.23 -10.32 -2.45
N VAL A 123 -10.02 -10.87 -2.39
CA VAL A 123 -9.72 -12.26 -2.77
C VAL A 123 -8.87 -12.92 -1.70
N ARG A 124 -8.94 -14.25 -1.64
CA ARG A 124 -8.13 -15.07 -0.74
C ARG A 124 -6.65 -15.01 -1.13
N GLU A 125 -5.81 -14.60 -0.19
CA GLU A 125 -4.37 -14.40 -0.41
C GLU A 125 -3.65 -15.70 -0.77
N ASN A 126 -3.94 -16.78 -0.04
CA ASN A 126 -3.38 -18.10 -0.25
C ASN A 126 -3.67 -18.65 -1.66
N GLU A 127 -4.85 -18.39 -2.21
CA GLU A 127 -5.22 -18.84 -3.56
C GLU A 127 -4.50 -18.03 -4.64
N VAL A 128 -4.32 -16.72 -4.43
CA VAL A 128 -3.52 -15.88 -5.31
C VAL A 128 -2.06 -16.35 -5.33
N GLN A 129 -1.50 -16.68 -4.16
CA GLN A 129 -0.14 -17.22 -4.06
C GLN A 129 -0.02 -18.59 -4.74
N ALA A 130 -0.97 -19.50 -4.52
CA ALA A 130 -0.98 -20.81 -5.16
C ALA A 130 -1.06 -20.69 -6.69
N TYR A 131 -1.90 -19.79 -7.20
CA TYR A 131 -2.01 -19.53 -8.63
C TYR A 131 -0.75 -18.90 -9.22
N ALA A 132 -0.11 -17.99 -8.49
CA ALA A 132 1.18 -17.42 -8.90
C ALA A 132 2.24 -18.52 -9.01
N ALA A 133 2.35 -19.38 -7.99
CA ALA A 133 3.28 -20.51 -7.97
C ALA A 133 3.02 -21.50 -9.11
N GLU A 134 1.74 -21.86 -9.36
CA GLU A 134 1.37 -22.70 -10.50
C GLU A 134 1.80 -22.05 -11.82
N ARG A 135 1.57 -20.74 -11.98
CA ARG A 135 1.96 -20.02 -13.21
C ARG A 135 3.47 -20.04 -13.42
N ASP A 136 4.25 -19.85 -12.36
CA ASP A 136 5.71 -19.75 -12.42
C ASP A 136 6.40 -21.10 -12.71
N GLN A 137 5.69 -22.22 -12.51
CA GLN A 137 6.14 -23.55 -12.96
C GLN A 137 6.21 -23.68 -14.48
N TRP A 138 5.52 -22.79 -15.23
CA TRP A 138 5.47 -22.85 -16.68
C TRP A 138 6.19 -21.66 -17.31
N VAL A 139 7.13 -21.97 -18.20
CA VAL A 139 7.87 -20.95 -18.95
C VAL A 139 7.46 -20.88 -20.42
N SER A 140 7.61 -19.69 -20.98
CA SER A 140 7.47 -19.49 -22.42
C SER A 140 8.67 -20.13 -23.14
N TRP A 141 8.48 -20.43 -24.42
CA TRP A 141 9.55 -20.97 -25.26
C TRP A 141 10.79 -20.07 -25.32
N LEU A 142 10.57 -18.76 -25.39
CA LEU A 142 11.65 -17.78 -25.43
C LEU A 142 12.42 -17.80 -24.11
N LYS A 143 11.71 -17.83 -22.97
CA LYS A 143 12.36 -17.89 -21.66
C LYS A 143 13.10 -19.21 -21.46
N ALA A 144 12.56 -20.32 -21.94
CA ALA A 144 13.26 -21.62 -21.90
C ALA A 144 14.57 -21.60 -22.71
N ALA A 145 14.55 -21.01 -23.90
CA ALA A 145 15.73 -20.85 -24.74
C ALA A 145 16.81 -19.98 -24.05
N GLU A 146 16.39 -18.89 -23.41
CA GLU A 146 17.25 -18.02 -22.61
C GLU A 146 17.87 -18.77 -21.40
N ILE A 147 17.05 -19.51 -20.64
CA ILE A 147 17.50 -20.28 -19.48
C ILE A 147 18.58 -21.28 -19.87
N VAL A 148 18.36 -22.03 -20.96
CA VAL A 148 19.29 -23.06 -21.45
C VAL A 148 20.50 -22.43 -22.14
N GLY A 149 20.37 -21.22 -22.69
CA GLY A 149 21.40 -20.56 -23.51
C GLY A 149 21.50 -21.18 -24.92
N CYS A 150 20.37 -21.51 -25.54
CA CYS A 150 20.32 -22.13 -26.87
C CYS A 150 19.25 -21.50 -27.77
N SER A 151 19.17 -21.94 -29.02
CA SER A 151 18.15 -21.45 -29.96
C SER A 151 16.77 -22.05 -29.65
N HIS A 152 15.71 -21.29 -29.97
CA HIS A 152 14.33 -21.76 -29.84
C HIS A 152 14.09 -23.08 -30.60
N GLU A 153 14.71 -23.27 -31.75
CA GLU A 153 14.60 -24.52 -32.52
C GLU A 153 15.21 -25.73 -31.77
N THR A 154 16.26 -25.50 -30.99
CA THR A 154 16.83 -26.55 -30.11
C THR A 154 15.83 -26.98 -29.05
N ILE A 155 15.12 -26.02 -28.43
CA ILE A 155 14.05 -26.32 -27.47
C ILE A 155 12.93 -27.10 -28.15
N ARG A 156 12.52 -26.75 -29.38
CA ARG A 156 11.49 -27.51 -30.13
C ARG A 156 11.88 -28.95 -30.36
N ARG A 157 13.12 -29.19 -30.76
CA ARG A 157 13.63 -30.55 -30.92
C ARG A 157 13.68 -31.31 -29.60
N ALA A 158 14.06 -30.65 -28.50
CA ALA A 158 14.08 -31.25 -27.17
C ALA A 158 12.68 -31.65 -26.69
N VAL A 159 11.67 -30.80 -26.93
CA VAL A 159 10.26 -31.12 -26.66
C VAL A 159 9.77 -32.27 -27.53
N ALA A 160 10.04 -32.23 -28.84
CA ALA A 160 9.66 -33.32 -29.77
C ALA A 160 10.32 -34.66 -29.41
N ALA A 161 11.53 -34.61 -28.85
CA ALA A 161 12.25 -35.78 -28.34
C ALA A 161 11.83 -36.20 -26.91
N GLY A 162 10.82 -35.57 -26.30
CA GLY A 162 10.31 -35.91 -24.97
C GLY A 162 11.22 -35.51 -23.80
N LYS A 163 12.24 -34.67 -24.02
CA LYS A 163 13.19 -34.25 -22.97
C LYS A 163 12.71 -33.06 -22.14
N ILE A 164 11.73 -32.33 -22.66
CA ILE A 164 11.12 -31.19 -21.98
C ILE A 164 9.62 -31.41 -22.01
N GLU A 165 9.00 -31.43 -20.83
CA GLU A 165 7.57 -31.57 -20.70
C GLU A 165 6.83 -30.33 -21.19
N ARG A 166 5.72 -30.57 -21.88
CA ARG A 166 4.85 -29.52 -22.42
C ARG A 166 3.40 -29.84 -22.08
N ARG A 167 2.68 -28.84 -21.56
CA ARG A 167 1.22 -28.90 -21.45
C ARG A 167 0.53 -28.39 -22.71
N ASP A 168 -0.65 -28.93 -22.99
CA ASP A 168 -1.49 -28.45 -24.09
C ASP A 168 -2.26 -27.20 -23.68
N VAL A 169 -1.80 -26.05 -24.16
CA VAL A 169 -2.39 -24.73 -23.92
C VAL A 169 -2.29 -23.89 -25.17
N HIS A 170 -3.10 -22.83 -25.25
CA HIS A 170 -3.03 -21.88 -26.35
C HIS A 170 -1.60 -21.34 -26.55
N ARG A 171 -1.16 -21.25 -27.81
CA ARG A 171 0.23 -20.92 -28.24
C ARG A 171 0.85 -19.66 -27.64
N THR A 172 0.04 -18.74 -27.13
CA THR A 172 0.50 -17.49 -26.49
C THR A 172 0.81 -17.66 -25.01
N ARG A 173 0.44 -18.79 -24.40
CA ARG A 173 0.66 -19.08 -22.98
C ARG A 173 1.95 -19.86 -22.77
N ALA A 174 2.55 -19.68 -21.59
CA ALA A 174 3.66 -20.49 -21.14
C ALA A 174 3.22 -21.97 -21.07
N SER A 175 3.98 -22.83 -21.72
CA SER A 175 3.59 -24.23 -21.97
C SER A 175 4.66 -25.24 -21.56
N LEU A 176 5.88 -24.81 -21.25
CA LEU A 176 6.99 -25.70 -20.95
C LEU A 176 7.23 -25.78 -19.45
N SER A 177 7.43 -26.98 -18.90
CA SER A 177 7.76 -27.16 -17.49
C SER A 177 9.13 -26.55 -17.19
N LEU A 178 9.19 -25.64 -16.22
CA LEU A 178 10.44 -25.01 -15.78
C LEU A 178 11.44 -26.07 -15.27
N GLU A 179 10.95 -27.08 -14.55
CA GLU A 179 11.76 -28.16 -14.01
C GLU A 179 12.43 -28.96 -15.13
N SER A 180 11.66 -29.41 -16.13
CA SER A 180 12.24 -30.17 -17.26
C SER A 180 13.22 -29.32 -18.08
N VAL A 181 12.96 -28.01 -18.22
CA VAL A 181 13.88 -27.08 -18.89
C VAL A 181 15.21 -26.96 -18.13
N LEU A 182 15.17 -26.83 -16.80
CA LEU A 182 16.38 -26.79 -15.97
C LEU A 182 17.14 -28.12 -16.01
N GLY A 183 16.43 -29.25 -15.97
CA GLY A 183 17.02 -30.57 -16.15
C GLY A 183 17.73 -30.72 -17.51
N PHE A 184 17.09 -30.25 -18.58
CA PHE A 184 17.67 -30.26 -19.92
C PHE A 184 18.94 -29.39 -20.01
N LYS A 185 18.96 -28.22 -19.36
CA LYS A 185 20.16 -27.36 -19.30
C LYS A 185 21.37 -28.09 -18.75
N GLY A 186 21.20 -28.85 -17.66
CA GLY A 186 22.27 -29.65 -17.05
C GLY A 186 22.87 -30.68 -18.03
N GLN A 187 22.01 -31.37 -18.78
CA GLN A 187 22.43 -32.35 -19.79
C GLN A 187 23.09 -31.71 -21.01
N PHE A 188 22.59 -30.55 -21.43
CA PHE A 188 23.07 -29.84 -22.62
C PHE A 188 24.48 -29.25 -22.40
N GLY A 189 24.74 -28.68 -21.21
CA GLY A 189 26.06 -28.15 -20.85
C GLY A 189 27.15 -29.23 -20.77
N SER A 190 26.80 -30.45 -20.34
CA SER A 190 27.75 -31.55 -20.18
C SER A 190 28.22 -32.18 -21.50
N ARG A 191 27.55 -31.90 -22.63
CA ARG A 191 27.93 -32.41 -23.97
C ARG A 191 28.81 -31.45 -24.78
N ARG A 192 29.06 -30.24 -24.27
CA ARG A 192 29.87 -29.20 -24.95
C ARG A 192 31.27 -29.04 -24.35
N LYS A 193 31.60 -29.76 -23.28
CA LYS A 193 32.97 -29.93 -22.78
C LYS A 193 33.54 -31.21 -23.36
#